data_AF-A0A3B8R3B3-F1
#
_entry.id   AF-A0A3B8R3B3-F1
#
_cell.length_a   1.000
_cell.length_b   1.000
_cell.length_c   1.000
_cell.angle_alpha   90.00
_cell.angle_beta   90.00
_cell.angle_gamma   90.00
#
_symmetry.space_group_name_H-M   'P 1'
#
loop_
_entity.id
_entity.type
_entity.pdbx_description
1 polymer ?
#
loop_
_entity_poly.entity_id
_entity_poly.type
_entity_poly.pdbx_seq_one_letter_code
_entity_poly.pdbx_strand_id
1 'polypeptide(L)'
;WPAIQRALAQELGVPITTVTGVNQGLGFERMQSFQPDLVVSIRFGSILRPAAINLPRLGVLNLHSGLLPAYRGVMATFWSMLHQRSHYGYSIHDIIDE
;
A
#
# COMPACT_ATOMS: atom_id res chain seq x y z
N TRP A 1 -9.57 10.14 -2.19
CA TRP A 1 -9.46 11.28 -3.13
C TRP A 1 -10.19 10.93 -4.42
N PRO A 2 -11.54 10.91 -4.41
CA PRO A 2 -12.33 10.27 -5.48
C PRO A 2 -12.18 10.94 -6.85
N ALA A 3 -11.99 12.26 -6.89
CA ALA A 3 -11.80 12.99 -8.15
C ALA A 3 -10.49 12.60 -8.85
N ILE A 4 -9.37 12.52 -8.10
CA ILE A 4 -8.07 12.09 -8.65
C ILE A 4 -8.14 10.65 -9.15
N GLN A 5 -8.78 9.76 -8.39
CA GLN A 5 -8.97 8.37 -8.79
C GLN A 5 -9.75 8.25 -10.11
N ARG A 6 -10.82 9.04 -10.31
CA ARG A 6 -11.55 9.03 -11.58
C ARG A 6 -10.74 9.55 -12.75
N ALA A 7 -10.01 10.66 -12.55
CA ALA A 7 -9.16 11.23 -13.60
C ALA A 7 -8.07 10.24 -14.04
N LEU A 8 -7.38 9.60 -13.09
CA LEU A 8 -6.37 8.57 -13.38
C LEU A 8 -6.95 7.36 -14.10
N ALA A 9 -8.15 6.90 -13.70
CA ALA A 9 -8.79 5.77 -14.36
C ALA A 9 -9.10 6.08 -15.84
N GLN A 10 -9.55 7.31 -16.12
CA GLN A 10 -9.83 7.77 -17.49
C GLN A 10 -8.53 7.93 -18.30
N GLU A 11 -7.50 8.52 -17.72
CA GLU A 11 -6.22 8.77 -18.39
C GLU A 11 -5.48 7.47 -18.73
N LEU A 12 -5.45 6.51 -17.80
CA LEU A 12 -4.70 5.27 -17.95
C LEU A 12 -5.52 4.13 -18.58
N GLY A 13 -6.84 4.30 -18.69
CA GLY A 13 -7.74 3.21 -19.13
C GLY A 13 -7.77 2.02 -18.15
N VAL A 14 -7.38 2.22 -16.89
CA VAL A 14 -7.30 1.16 -15.87
C VAL A 14 -8.47 1.30 -14.90
N PRO A 15 -9.19 0.20 -14.58
CA PRO A 15 -10.26 0.24 -13.59
C PRO A 15 -9.75 0.64 -12.19
N ILE A 16 -10.34 1.67 -11.59
CA ILE A 16 -10.07 2.05 -10.20
C ILE A 16 -11.33 1.84 -9.37
N THR A 17 -11.24 0.96 -8.38
CA THR A 17 -12.33 0.69 -7.43
C THR A 17 -11.95 1.20 -6.05
N THR A 18 -12.87 1.95 -5.42
CA THR A 18 -12.70 2.32 -4.01
C THR A 18 -13.29 1.22 -3.14
N VAL A 19 -12.50 0.73 -2.19
CA VAL A 19 -12.90 -0.29 -1.21
C VAL A 19 -12.63 0.25 0.20
N THR A 20 -13.43 -0.20 1.18
CA THR A 20 -13.27 0.17 2.59
C THR A 20 -12.14 -0.60 3.29
N GLY A 21 -11.74 -1.73 2.71
CA GLY A 21 -10.64 -2.58 3.16
C GLY A 21 -10.44 -3.75 2.20
N VAL A 22 -9.36 -4.51 2.40
CA VAL A 22 -8.97 -5.63 1.51
C VAL A 22 -8.85 -6.97 2.23
N ASN A 23 -9.23 -7.02 3.51
CA ASN A 23 -9.09 -8.24 4.31
C ASN A 23 -10.30 -9.17 4.22
N GLN A 24 -11.47 -8.65 3.81
CA GLN A 24 -12.72 -9.42 3.73
C GLN A 24 -13.76 -8.71 2.83
N GLY A 25 -14.83 -9.43 2.51
CA GLY A 25 -15.96 -8.94 1.73
C GLY A 25 -15.58 -8.47 0.33
N LEU A 26 -16.33 -7.50 -0.19
CA LEU A 26 -16.21 -7.03 -1.57
C LEU A 26 -14.78 -6.62 -1.96
N GLY A 27 -14.01 -5.99 -1.05
CA GLY A 27 -12.65 -5.57 -1.38
C GLY A 27 -11.68 -6.74 -1.56
N PHE A 28 -11.80 -7.77 -0.73
CA PHE A 28 -11.02 -9.00 -0.87
C PHE A 28 -11.45 -9.79 -2.11
N GLU A 29 -12.76 -9.95 -2.33
CA GLU A 29 -13.30 -10.64 -3.52
C GLU A 29 -12.82 -9.98 -4.82
N ARG A 30 -12.79 -8.64 -4.87
CA ARG A 30 -12.25 -7.90 -6.01
C ARG A 30 -10.76 -8.15 -6.18
N MET A 31 -9.98 -8.07 -5.10
CA MET A 31 -8.53 -8.35 -5.17
C MET A 31 -8.27 -9.77 -5.69
N GLN A 32 -9.02 -10.76 -5.20
CA GLN A 32 -8.93 -12.16 -5.64
C GLN A 32 -9.30 -12.32 -7.12
N SER A 33 -10.31 -11.60 -7.61
CA SER A 33 -10.74 -11.69 -9.02
C SER A 33 -9.68 -11.24 -10.03
N PHE A 34 -8.71 -10.43 -9.61
CA PHE A 34 -7.58 -10.02 -10.46
C PHE A 34 -6.53 -11.11 -10.63
N GLN A 35 -6.56 -12.17 -9.82
CA GLN A 35 -5.53 -13.21 -9.78
C GLN A 35 -4.10 -12.61 -9.76
N PRO A 36 -3.81 -11.69 -8.82
CA PRO A 36 -2.59 -10.89 -8.90
C PRO A 36 -1.36 -11.76 -8.69
N ASP A 37 -0.34 -11.56 -9.52
CA ASP A 37 0.99 -12.11 -9.24
C ASP A 37 1.67 -11.37 -8.09
N LEU A 38 1.47 -10.05 -8.01
CA LEU A 38 2.07 -9.13 -7.06
C LEU A 38 1.05 -8.06 -6.66
N VAL A 39 1.06 -7.64 -5.40
CA VAL A 39 0.32 -6.45 -4.94
C VAL A 39 1.30 -5.36 -4.50
N VAL A 40 1.02 -4.11 -4.85
CA VAL A 40 1.79 -2.95 -4.40
C VAL A 40 0.90 -2.07 -3.52
N SER A 41 1.21 -2.02 -2.22
CA SER A 41 0.60 -1.14 -1.23
C SER A 41 1.29 0.23 -1.26
N ILE A 42 0.53 1.27 -1.59
CA ILE A 42 1.00 2.66 -1.59
C ILE A 42 0.10 3.47 -0.66
N ARG A 43 0.61 3.77 0.54
CA ARG A 43 -0.12 4.56 1.55
C ARG A 43 -1.55 4.06 1.80
N PHE A 44 -1.74 2.74 1.79
CA PHE A 44 -3.03 2.14 2.08
C PHE A 44 -3.33 2.19 3.58
N GLY A 45 -4.54 2.60 3.93
CA GLY A 45 -4.90 2.92 5.32
C GLY A 45 -5.24 1.71 6.19
N SER A 46 -5.46 0.53 5.61
CA SER A 46 -5.78 -0.68 6.38
C SER A 46 -4.54 -1.53 6.61
N ILE A 47 -4.45 -2.13 7.79
CA ILE A 47 -3.52 -3.23 8.06
C ILE A 47 -3.96 -4.44 7.23
N LEU A 48 -3.06 -4.99 6.42
CA LEU A 48 -3.32 -6.22 5.66
C LEU A 48 -3.26 -7.43 6.59
N ARG A 49 -4.18 -8.37 6.40
CA ARG A 49 -4.28 -9.64 7.14
C ARG A 49 -3.74 -10.79 6.29
N PRO A 50 -3.47 -11.97 6.89
CA PRO A 50 -2.74 -13.05 6.23
C PRO A 50 -3.37 -13.50 4.91
N ALA A 51 -4.70 -13.55 4.83
CA ALA A 51 -5.42 -13.90 3.62
C ALA A 51 -5.11 -12.94 2.44
N ALA A 52 -4.98 -11.64 2.70
CA ALA A 52 -4.65 -10.65 1.68
C ALA A 52 -3.14 -10.65 1.35
N ILE A 53 -2.29 -10.87 2.36
CA ILE A 53 -0.83 -10.94 2.19
C ILE A 53 -0.43 -12.15 1.33
N ASN A 54 -1.04 -13.30 1.59
CA ASN A 54 -0.71 -14.57 0.93
C ASN A 54 -1.47 -14.80 -0.38
N LEU A 55 -2.34 -13.86 -0.79
CA LEU A 55 -3.10 -13.98 -2.03
C LEU A 55 -2.20 -13.91 -3.29
N PRO A 56 -1.35 -12.88 -3.47
CA PRO A 56 -0.43 -12.83 -4.61
C PRO A 56 0.77 -13.76 -4.44
N ARG A 57 1.11 -14.54 -5.49
CA ARG A 57 2.22 -15.51 -5.42
C ARG A 57 3.61 -14.90 -5.19
N LEU A 58 3.81 -13.64 -5.58
CA LEU A 58 5.05 -12.88 -5.35
C LEU A 58 4.97 -11.99 -4.11
N GLY A 59 3.89 -12.08 -3.33
CA GLY A 59 3.70 -11.31 -2.10
C GLY A 59 3.20 -9.88 -2.31
N VAL A 60 3.35 -9.08 -1.27
CA VAL A 60 2.90 -7.68 -1.23
C VAL A 60 4.08 -6.77 -0.94
N LEU A 61 4.39 -5.86 -1.87
CA LEU A 61 5.35 -4.78 -1.65
C LEU A 61 4.65 -3.58 -1.02
N ASN A 62 5.30 -2.95 -0.05
CA ASN A 62 4.84 -1.72 0.56
C ASN A 62 5.82 -0.57 0.30
N LEU A 63 5.30 0.56 -0.21
CA LEU A 63 6.05 1.80 -0.28
C LEU A 63 5.90 2.58 1.03
N HIS A 64 6.94 2.53 1.86
CA HIS A 64 7.01 3.25 3.12
C HIS A 64 7.66 4.63 2.94
N SER A 65 7.14 5.64 3.63
CA SER A 65 7.56 7.06 3.52
C SER A 65 8.70 7.46 4.47
N GLY A 66 9.55 6.48 4.83
CA GLY A 66 10.72 6.68 5.68
C GLY A 66 11.83 5.67 5.36
N LEU A 67 13.04 6.00 5.79
CA LEU A 67 14.24 5.17 5.63
C LEU A 67 14.28 4.05 6.68
N LEU A 68 13.82 2.85 6.31
CA LEU A 68 13.87 1.68 7.18
C LEU A 68 15.34 1.26 7.48
N PRO A 69 15.62 0.67 8.65
CA PRO A 69 14.67 0.33 9.72
C PRO A 69 14.27 1.51 10.62
N ALA A 70 14.84 2.69 10.41
CA ALA A 70 14.43 3.90 11.13
C ALA A 70 13.04 4.39 10.66
N TYR A 71 12.36 5.16 11.49
CA TYR A 71 11.07 5.78 11.14
C TYR A 71 10.00 4.79 10.66
N ARG A 72 9.92 3.59 11.26
CA ARG A 72 8.76 2.70 11.11
C ARG A 72 7.48 3.39 11.59
N GLY A 73 6.34 2.91 11.12
CA GLY A 73 5.03 3.42 11.53
C GLY A 73 4.55 4.61 10.72
N VAL A 74 3.58 5.34 11.24
CA VAL A 74 2.91 6.43 10.51
C VAL A 74 3.71 7.72 10.55
N MET A 75 3.49 8.58 9.56
CA MET A 75 4.06 9.94 9.50
C MET A 75 5.60 9.98 9.54
N ALA A 76 6.26 8.96 8.99
CA ALA A 76 7.72 8.83 8.99
C ALA A 76 8.47 10.06 8.47
N THR A 77 7.98 10.69 7.39
CA THR A 77 8.54 11.94 6.85
C THR A 77 8.49 13.08 7.88
N PHE A 78 7.36 13.25 8.57
CA PHE A 78 7.20 14.28 9.60
C PHE A 78 8.18 14.06 10.76
N TRP A 79 8.28 12.83 11.26
CA TRP A 79 9.23 12.51 12.34
C TRP A 79 10.68 12.75 11.92
N SER A 80 11.03 12.42 10.67
CA SER A 80 12.36 12.69 10.11
C SER A 80 12.66 14.19 10.05
N MET A 81 11.66 15.01 9.72
CA MET A 81 11.79 16.48 9.73
C MET A 81 11.91 17.03 11.16
N LEU A 82 11.09 16.54 12.09
CA LEU A 82 11.13 16.94 13.49
C LEU A 82 12.50 16.64 14.12
N HIS A 83 13.10 15.49 13.77
CA HIS A 83 14.44 15.11 14.20
C HIS A 83 15.57 15.77 13.37
N GLN A 84 15.25 16.76 12.53
CA GLN A 84 16.21 17.54 11.74
C GLN A 84 17.19 16.67 10.93
N ARG A 85 16.70 15.57 10.33
CA ARG A 85 17.53 14.68 9.53
C ARG A 85 17.97 15.38 8.24
N SER A 86 19.22 15.15 7.84
CA SER A 86 19.77 15.66 6.59
C SER A 86 19.37 14.84 5.35
N HIS A 87 18.78 13.66 5.54
CA HIS A 87 18.36 12.76 4.48
C HIS A 87 16.92 12.32 4.70
N TYR A 88 16.14 12.34 3.63
CA TYR A 88 14.77 11.84 3.55
C TYR A 88 14.68 10.82 2.43
N GLY A 89 13.73 9.91 2.52
CA GLY A 89 13.54 8.94 1.46
C GLY A 89 12.40 7.99 1.74
N TYR A 90 12.29 7.04 0.83
CA TYR A 90 11.29 5.98 0.85
C TYR A 90 12.00 4.64 0.92
N SER A 91 11.32 3.65 1.49
CA SER A 91 11.76 2.26 1.47
C SER A 91 10.67 1.40 0.85
N ILE A 92 11.06 0.52 -0.06
CA ILE A 92 10.20 -0.56 -0.55
C ILE A 92 10.60 -1.81 0.23
N HIS A 93 9.60 -2.51 0.78
CA HIS A 93 9.83 -3.75 1.51
C HIS A 93 8.65 -4.70 1.33
N ASP A 94 8.90 -5.99 1.52
CA ASP A 94 7.84 -6.99 1.60
C ASP A 94 7.01 -6.79 2.86
N ILE A 95 5.69 -6.99 2.75
CA ILE A 95 4.82 -7.22 3.91
C ILE A 95 4.88 -8.71 4.21
N ILE A 96 5.47 -9.04 5.35
CA ILE A 96 5.46 -10.37 5.94
C ILE A 96 4.54 -10.40 7.15
N ASP A 97 3.85 -11.51 7.37
CA ASP A 97 3.10 -11.78 8.59
C ASP A 97 4.03 -12.56 9.52
N GLU A 98 4.54 -11.90 10.56
CA GLU A 98 5.25 -12.51 11.68
C GLU A 98 4.36 -12.56 12.92
#